data_AF-A5GDR1-F1
#
_entry.id   AF-A5GDR1-F1
#
_cell.length_a   1.000
_cell.length_b   1.000
_cell.length_c   1.000
_cell.angle_alpha   90.00
_cell.angle_beta   90.00
_cell.angle_gamma   90.00
#
_symmetry.space_group_name_H-M   'P 1'
#
loop_
_entity.id
_entity.type
_entity.pdbx_description
1 polymer ?
#
loop_
_entity_poly.entity_id
_entity_poly.type
_entity_poly.pdbx_seq_one_letter_code
_entity_poly.pdbx_strand_id
1 'polypeptide(L)'
;MKKNMIVGIAVAAGMLSFGALSASAVDSCGKCADKQAVQQFIQETAALTSALKAKDIELRKQYTYEGIDIRKVSVLETELKDLKDKINVVAQKYGLPACSRS
;
A
#
# COMPACT_ATOMS: atom_id res chain seq x y z
N MET A 1 8.37 16.81 -35.99
CA MET A 1 7.92 15.91 -34.90
C MET A 1 8.49 16.40 -33.58
N LYS A 2 7.68 16.99 -32.70
CA LYS A 2 8.04 17.26 -31.30
C LYS A 2 6.91 16.71 -30.45
N LYS A 3 7.10 15.52 -29.91
CA LYS A 3 6.14 14.88 -29.02
C LYS A 3 6.44 15.37 -27.61
N ASN A 4 5.72 16.40 -27.17
CA ASN A 4 5.73 16.83 -25.78
C ASN A 4 4.99 15.75 -24.98
N MET A 5 5.77 14.81 -24.44
CA MET A 5 5.27 13.75 -23.56
C MET A 5 5.05 14.35 -22.18
N ILE A 6 3.91 15.01 -22.00
CA ILE A 6 3.42 15.42 -20.68
C ILE A 6 2.93 14.15 -20.00
N VAL A 7 3.83 13.49 -19.27
CA VAL A 7 3.47 12.40 -18.37
C VAL A 7 2.92 13.06 -17.11
N GLY A 8 1.60 13.24 -17.08
CA GLY A 8 0.87 13.63 -15.88
C GLY A 8 0.91 12.50 -14.88
N ILE A 9 1.76 12.62 -13.86
CA ILE A 9 1.75 11.71 -12.71
C ILE A 9 0.79 12.31 -11.69
N ALA A 10 -0.47 11.90 -11.77
CA ALA A 10 -1.42 12.06 -10.69
C ALA A 10 -0.96 11.14 -9.55
N VAL A 11 -0.16 11.68 -8.62
CA VAL A 11 0.11 11.01 -7.35
C VAL A 11 -1.17 11.08 -6.54
N ALA A 12 -2.06 10.11 -6.75
CA ALA A 12 -3.11 9.81 -5.79
C ALA A 12 -2.42 9.29 -4.53
N ALA A 13 -2.07 10.22 -3.63
CA ALA A 13 -1.64 9.93 -2.27
C ALA A 13 -2.82 9.35 -1.48
N GLY A 14 -3.25 8.15 -1.86
CA GLY A 14 -4.04 7.28 -1.02
C GLY A 14 -3.11 6.71 0.04
N MET A 15 -2.93 7.45 1.14
CA MET A 15 -2.47 6.90 2.39
C MET A 15 -3.41 5.76 2.80
N LEU A 16 -3.10 4.54 2.36
CA LEU A 16 -3.72 3.34 2.89
C LEU A 16 -2.99 3.01 4.19
N SER A 17 -3.71 3.22 5.28
CA SER A 17 -3.23 3.27 6.64
C SER A 17 -3.23 1.86 7.21
N PHE A 18 -2.37 0.98 6.68
CA PHE A 18 -2.22 -0.43 7.11
C PHE A 18 -1.70 -0.59 8.57
N GLY A 19 -2.24 0.15 9.54
CA GLY A 19 -1.72 0.22 10.89
C GLY A 19 -2.67 0.75 11.97
N ALA A 20 -3.90 1.12 11.66
CA ALA A 20 -4.85 1.56 12.68
C ALA A 20 -6.24 0.97 12.46
N LEU A 21 -6.42 -0.31 12.78
CA LEU A 21 -7.75 -0.85 13.07
C LEU A 21 -8.20 -0.31 14.44
N SER A 22 -8.46 0.99 14.49
CA SER A 22 -9.22 1.62 15.56
C SER A 22 -10.65 1.11 15.46
N ALA A 23 -11.25 0.73 16.58
CA ALA A 23 -12.59 0.15 16.70
C ALA A 23 -13.75 1.00 16.14
N SER A 24 -13.47 2.12 15.48
CA SER A 24 -14.43 3.07 14.91
C SER A 24 -14.71 2.89 13.41
N ALA A 25 -14.07 1.94 12.71
CA ALA A 25 -14.41 1.61 11.32
C ALA A 25 -15.53 0.56 11.16
N VAL A 26 -16.18 0.18 12.26
CA VAL A 26 -17.20 -0.90 12.29
C VAL A 26 -18.51 -0.51 11.60
N ASP A 27 -18.80 0.79 11.40
CA ASP A 27 -20.11 1.23 10.92
C ASP A 27 -20.20 1.61 9.42
N SER A 28 -19.10 1.76 8.68
CA SER A 28 -19.18 2.07 7.23
C SER A 28 -18.95 0.88 6.30
N CYS A 29 -18.40 -0.23 6.81
CA CYS A 29 -18.32 -1.47 6.06
C CYS A 29 -19.05 -2.59 6.82
N GLY A 30 -20.36 -2.68 6.59
CA GLY A 30 -21.24 -3.63 7.26
C GLY A 30 -20.63 -5.03 7.37
N LYS A 31 -20.57 -5.57 8.59
CA LYS A 31 -19.90 -6.83 8.92
C LYS A 31 -18.48 -6.91 8.33
N CYS A 32 -17.60 -5.99 8.74
CA CYS A 32 -16.15 -6.18 8.64
C CYS A 32 -15.82 -7.61 9.07
N ALA A 33 -15.10 -8.29 8.18
CA ALA A 33 -14.91 -9.73 8.12
C ALA A 33 -14.64 -10.43 9.46
N ASP A 34 -14.86 -11.75 9.46
CA ASP A 34 -14.58 -12.64 10.57
C ASP A 34 -13.27 -12.26 11.32
N LYS A 35 -13.38 -12.03 12.64
CA LYS A 35 -12.26 -11.52 13.46
C LYS A 35 -11.05 -12.44 13.39
N GLN A 36 -11.25 -13.75 13.26
CA GLN A 36 -10.16 -14.71 13.15
C GLN A 36 -9.49 -14.60 11.78
N ALA A 37 -10.27 -14.44 10.69
CA ALA A 37 -9.73 -14.19 9.36
C ALA A 37 -8.90 -12.90 9.30
N VAL A 38 -9.33 -11.83 9.97
CA VAL A 38 -8.57 -10.57 10.09
C VAL A 38 -7.25 -10.77 10.85
N GLN A 39 -7.28 -11.49 11.98
CA GLN A 39 -6.06 -11.76 12.75
C GLN A 39 -5.04 -12.60 11.97
N GLN A 40 -5.50 -13.62 11.24
CA GLN A 40 -4.65 -14.45 10.40
C GLN A 40 -4.05 -13.65 9.24
N PHE A 41 -4.85 -12.78 8.61
CA PHE A 41 -4.35 -11.84 7.60
C PHE A 41 -3.24 -10.94 8.16
N ILE A 42 -3.43 -10.34 9.33
CA ILE A 42 -2.42 -9.45 9.95
C ILE A 42 -1.13 -10.22 10.22
N GLN A 43 -1.23 -11.44 10.76
CA GLN A 43 -0.04 -12.27 11.03
C GLN A 43 0.70 -12.63 9.74
N GLU A 44 -0.02 -13.10 8.72
CA GLU A 44 0.58 -13.53 7.44
C GLU A 44 1.16 -12.35 6.64
N THR A 45 0.60 -11.14 6.80
CA THR A 45 1.07 -9.93 6.09
C THR A 45 2.02 -9.05 6.90
N ALA A 46 2.38 -9.40 8.13
CA ALA A 46 3.22 -8.57 9.00
C ALA A 46 4.58 -8.24 8.36
N ALA A 47 5.26 -9.24 7.80
CA ALA A 47 6.54 -9.06 7.14
C ALA A 47 6.41 -8.21 5.85
N LEU A 48 5.37 -8.47 5.04
CA LEU A 48 5.10 -7.71 3.82
C LEU A 48 4.78 -6.24 4.11
N THR A 49 3.99 -5.99 5.16
CA THR A 49 3.63 -4.65 5.63
C THR A 49 4.85 -3.90 6.14
N SER A 50 5.74 -4.58 6.87
CA SER A 50 7.02 -4.00 7.31
C SER A 50 7.91 -3.61 6.13
N ALA A 51 8.07 -4.52 5.16
CA ALA A 51 8.83 -4.24 3.94
C ALA A 51 8.24 -3.06 3.14
N LEU A 52 6.91 -3.01 3.03
CA LEU A 52 6.20 -1.92 2.35
C LEU A 52 6.47 -0.57 3.03
N LYS A 53 6.40 -0.51 4.37
CA LYS A 53 6.72 0.72 5.12
C LYS A 53 8.17 1.15 4.92
N ALA A 54 9.11 0.22 4.94
CA ALA A 54 10.52 0.52 4.71
C ALA A 54 10.77 1.12 3.31
N LYS A 55 10.16 0.53 2.28
CA LYS A 55 10.26 1.00 0.89
C LYS A 55 9.56 2.32 0.65
N ASP A 56 8.43 2.57 1.31
CA ASP A 56 7.73 3.86 1.23
C ASP A 56 8.59 4.98 1.85
N ILE A 57 9.28 4.71 2.96
CA ILE A 57 10.25 5.65 3.54
C ILE A 57 11.42 5.91 2.57
N GLU A 58 11.95 4.87 1.92
CA GLU A 58 13.03 5.01 0.94
C GLU A 58 12.60 5.86 -0.26
N LEU A 59 11.37 5.65 -0.76
CA LEU A 59 10.79 6.45 -1.84
C LEU A 59 10.63 7.91 -1.42
N ARG A 60 10.08 8.18 -0.23
CA ARG A 60 9.97 9.55 0.31
C ARG A 60 11.33 10.23 0.41
N LYS A 61 12.37 9.50 0.81
CA LYS A 61 13.74 10.02 0.85
C LYS A 61 14.23 10.47 -0.53
N GLN A 62 13.94 9.74 -1.60
CA GLN A 62 14.32 10.15 -2.96
C GLN A 62 13.73 11.51 -3.35
N TYR A 63 12.52 11.82 -2.90
CA TYR A 63 11.87 13.11 -3.14
C TYR A 63 12.40 14.26 -2.28
N THR A 64 13.15 13.97 -1.21
CA THR A 64 13.78 14.98 -0.34
C THR A 64 15.22 15.33 -0.71
N TYR A 65 15.85 14.58 -1.63
CA TYR A 65 17.22 14.85 -2.09
C TYR A 65 17.26 15.96 -3.15
N GLU A 66 18.35 16.74 -3.19
CA GLU A 66 18.56 17.84 -4.15
C GLU A 66 18.65 17.40 -5.63
N GLY A 67 18.63 16.09 -5.89
CA GLY A 67 18.46 15.51 -7.22
C GLY A 67 17.68 14.20 -7.12
N ILE A 68 16.52 14.14 -7.79
CA ILE A 68 15.69 12.95 -7.82
C ILE A 68 16.33 11.92 -8.75
N ASP A 69 16.70 10.76 -8.19
CA ASP A 69 17.10 9.60 -9.01
C ASP A 69 15.84 8.89 -9.53
N ILE A 70 15.40 9.29 -10.73
CA ILE A 70 14.20 8.76 -11.39
C ILE A 70 14.25 7.23 -11.57
N ARG A 71 15.45 6.64 -11.76
CA ARG A 71 15.58 5.18 -11.89
C ARG A 71 15.30 4.50 -10.56
N LYS A 72 15.82 5.04 -9.45
CA LYS A 72 15.51 4.52 -8.11
C LYS A 72 14.04 4.69 -7.75
N VAL A 73 13.44 5.84 -8.07
CA VAL A 73 12.01 6.08 -7.87
C VAL A 73 11.17 5.01 -8.59
N SER A 74 11.42 4.77 -9.88
CA SER A 74 10.67 3.78 -10.66
C SER A 74 10.81 2.35 -10.13
N VAL A 75 12.00 1.97 -9.66
CA VAL A 75 12.22 0.66 -9.02
C VAL A 75 11.43 0.56 -7.71
N LEU A 76 11.52 1.58 -6.84
CA LEU A 76 10.81 1.61 -5.56
C LEU A 76 9.29 1.57 -5.73
N GLU A 77 8.74 2.28 -6.73
CA GLU A 77 7.32 2.24 -7.05
C GLU A 77 6.87 0.85 -7.51
N THR A 78 7.71 0.16 -8.31
CA THR A 78 7.44 -1.22 -8.76
C THR A 78 7.46 -2.20 -7.59
N GLU A 79 8.46 -2.10 -6.70
CA GLU A 79 8.57 -2.92 -5.50
C GLU A 79 7.39 -2.67 -4.54
N LEU A 80 6.97 -1.42 -4.38
CA LEU A 80 5.79 -1.07 -3.56
C LEU A 80 4.51 -1.64 -4.16
N LYS A 81 4.35 -1.60 -5.49
CA LYS A 81 3.21 -2.22 -6.16
C LYS A 81 3.18 -3.73 -5.94
N ASP A 82 4.30 -4.42 -6.12
CA ASP A 82 4.39 -5.87 -5.90
C ASP A 82 4.05 -6.26 -4.45
N LEU A 83 4.56 -5.50 -3.47
CA LEU A 83 4.23 -5.72 -2.06
C LEU A 83 2.74 -5.52 -1.77
N LYS A 84 2.11 -4.49 -2.34
CA LYS A 84 0.67 -4.25 -2.23
C LYS A 84 -0.14 -5.38 -2.89
N ASP A 85 0.28 -5.84 -4.05
CA ASP A 85 -0.38 -6.92 -4.78
C ASP A 85 -0.31 -8.23 -3.98
N LYS A 86 0.85 -8.55 -3.37
CA LYS A 86 1.00 -9.70 -2.45
C LYS A 86 0.10 -9.61 -1.22
N ILE A 87 0.04 -8.45 -0.57
CA ILE A 87 -0.87 -8.22 0.57
C ILE A 87 -2.33 -8.41 0.12
N ASN A 88 -2.70 -7.91 -1.06
CA ASN A 88 -4.04 -8.07 -1.61
C ASN A 88 -4.40 -9.52 -1.94
N VAL A 89 -3.44 -10.34 -2.39
CA VAL A 89 -3.66 -11.78 -2.60
C VAL A 89 -3.97 -12.46 -1.27
N VAL A 90 -3.21 -12.15 -0.20
CA VAL A 90 -3.49 -12.70 1.14
C VAL A 90 -4.85 -12.21 1.65
N ALA A 91 -5.21 -10.95 1.40
CA ALA A 91 -6.52 -10.43 1.79
C ALA A 91 -7.69 -11.13 1.07
N GLN A 92 -7.51 -11.48 -0.22
CA GLN A 92 -8.48 -12.26 -0.99
C GLN A 92 -8.64 -13.68 -0.45
N LYS A 93 -7.53 -14.34 -0.05
CA LYS A 93 -7.54 -15.66 0.60
C LYS A 93 -8.44 -15.68 1.85
N TYR A 94 -8.47 -14.59 2.61
CA TYR A 94 -9.30 -14.46 3.82
C TYR A 94 -10.66 -13.82 3.60
N GLY A 95 -11.07 -13.56 2.33
CA GLY A 95 -12.35 -12.95 2.01
C GLY A 95 -12.54 -11.52 2.56
N LEU A 96 -11.43 -10.83 2.87
CA LEU A 96 -11.48 -9.49 3.45
C LEU A 96 -11.87 -8.47 2.38
N PRO A 97 -12.95 -7.70 2.48
CA PRO A 97 -13.26 -6.65 1.50
C PRO A 97 -12.23 -5.51 1.52
N ALA A 98 -12.08 -4.76 0.42
CA ALA A 98 -11.09 -3.67 0.34
C ALA A 98 -11.23 -2.61 1.44
N CYS A 99 -12.44 -2.38 1.93
CA CYS A 99 -12.77 -1.47 3.04
C CYS A 99 -12.24 -1.91 4.41
N SER A 100 -11.93 -3.20 4.60
CA SER A 100 -11.41 -3.72 5.88
C SER A 100 -9.89 -3.88 5.85
N ARG A 101 -9.23 -3.38 4.80
CA ARG A 101 -7.79 -3.43 4.56
C ARG A 101 -7.13 -2.05 4.70
N SER A 102 -7.92 -1.02 5.01
CA SER A 102 -7.53 0.40 5.06
C SER A 102 -6.85 0.81 6.35
#